data_AF-A0AAV8V6T6-F1
#
_entry.id   AF-A0AAV8V6T6-F1
#
_cell.length_a   1.000
_cell.length_b   1.000
_cell.length_c   1.000
_cell.angle_alpha   90.00
_cell.angle_beta   90.00
_cell.angle_gamma   90.00
#
_symmetry.space_group_name_H-M   'P 1'
#
loop_
_entity.id
_entity.type
_entity.pdbx_description
1 polymer ?
#
loop_
_entity_poly.entity_id
_entity_poly.type
_entity_poly.pdbx_seq_one_letter_code
_entity_poly.pdbx_strand_id
1 'polypeptide(L)'
;MVKDVVNYREENNYTRNDLMQTLINMKNEKGTIVFVPVTGIHYDAEYWPDPTKFDPERFSQDNDKLNLGAFMAFGGGPKSCMGKSAVSYSRLANRKIFPGERMAWMIMKIAVISVLRRYRISVTDKFKTPA
;
A
#
# COMPACT_ATOMS: atom_id res chain seq x y z
N MET A 1 -6.12 13.56 15.56
CA MET A 1 -4.73 14.06 15.48
C MET A 1 -4.49 14.92 14.24
N VAL A 2 -4.42 14.39 13.02
CA VAL A 2 -4.11 15.21 11.82
C VAL A 2 -5.18 16.26 11.52
N LYS A 3 -6.47 15.90 11.59
CA LYS A 3 -7.58 16.85 11.39
C LYS A 3 -7.58 17.97 12.43
N ASP A 4 -7.34 17.64 13.69
CA ASP A 4 -7.31 18.61 14.79
C ASP A 4 -6.17 19.61 14.61
N VAL A 5 -5.00 19.15 14.15
CA VAL A 5 -3.86 20.03 13.82
C VAL A 5 -4.18 20.93 12.64
N VAL A 6 -4.80 20.41 11.58
CA VAL A 6 -5.21 21.21 10.42
C VAL A 6 -6.21 22.29 10.84
N ASN A 7 -7.25 21.91 11.58
CA ASN A 7 -8.28 22.83 12.06
C ASN A 7 -7.66 23.92 12.95
N TYR A 8 -6.79 23.55 13.90
CA TYR A 8 -6.10 24.51 14.76
C TYR A 8 -5.30 25.53 13.95
N ARG A 9 -4.57 25.08 12.92
CA ARG A 9 -3.78 25.97 12.04
C ARG A 9 -4.67 26.92 11.24
N GLU A 10 -5.75 26.41 10.67
CA GLU A 10 -6.73 27.20 9.90
C GLU A 10 -7.45 28.22 10.80
N GLU A 11 -7.88 27.84 12.00
CA GLU A 11 -8.58 28.72 12.95
C GLU A 11 -7.67 29.82 13.55
N ASN A 12 -6.39 29.52 13.78
CA ASN A 12 -5.45 30.44 14.43
C ASN A 12 -4.52 31.16 13.44
N ASN A 13 -4.75 31.06 12.12
CA ASN A 13 -3.88 31.61 11.07
C ASN A 13 -2.39 31.25 11.26
N TYR A 14 -2.12 30.04 11.77
CA TYR A 14 -0.77 29.60 12.08
C TYR A 14 -0.17 28.82 10.91
N THR A 15 0.90 29.34 10.32
CA THR A 15 1.59 28.72 9.18
C THR A 15 2.98 28.22 9.57
N ARG A 16 3.41 27.11 8.96
CA ARG A 16 4.77 26.57 9.08
C ARG A 16 5.32 26.21 7.72
N ASN A 17 6.64 26.26 7.56
CA ASN A 17 7.30 25.70 6.38
C ASN A 17 7.50 24.19 6.55
N ASP A 18 6.42 23.42 6.45
CA ASP A 18 6.43 21.96 6.56
C ASP A 18 5.49 21.30 5.54
N LEU A 19 5.62 19.98 5.38
CA LEU A 19 4.79 19.20 4.45
C LEU A 19 3.29 19.36 4.73
N MET A 20 2.90 19.49 6.00
CA MET A 20 1.50 19.66 6.38
C MET A 20 0.93 20.97 5.84
N GLN A 21 1.69 22.06 5.88
CA GLN A 21 1.26 23.34 5.30
C GLN A 21 1.13 23.25 3.78
N THR A 22 2.08 22.60 3.10
CA THR A 22 1.99 22.35 1.65
C THR A 22 0.73 21.57 1.30
N LEU A 23 0.41 20.51 2.05
CA LEU A 23 -0.81 19.71 1.85
C LEU A 23 -2.09 20.51 2.10
N ILE A 24 -2.11 21.41 3.08
CA ILE A 24 -3.24 22.33 3.34
C ILE A 24 -3.42 23.30 2.17
N ASN A 25 -2.34 23.88 1.66
CA ASN A 25 -2.40 24.81 0.53
C ASN A 25 -2.93 24.07 -0.72
N MET A 26 -2.40 22.88 -1.02
CA MET A 26 -2.85 22.04 -2.12
C MET A 26 -4.32 21.60 -1.99
N LYS A 27 -4.81 21.36 -0.77
CA LYS A 27 -6.23 21.06 -0.50
C LYS A 27 -7.15 22.21 -0.95
N ASN A 28 -6.68 23.45 -0.81
CA ASN A 28 -7.45 24.65 -1.13
C ASN A 28 -7.38 25.03 -2.62
N GLU A 29 -6.37 24.55 -3.34
CA GLU A 29 -6.23 24.71 -4.79
C GLU A 29 -6.94 23.58 -5.55
N LYS A 30 -8.10 23.89 -6.14
CA LYS A 30 -8.85 22.92 -6.95
C LYS A 30 -8.12 22.63 -8.26
N GLY A 31 -8.12 21.36 -8.67
CA GLY A 31 -7.52 20.91 -9.94
C GLY A 31 -6.06 20.47 -9.82
N THR A 32 -5.45 20.58 -8.64
CA THR A 32 -4.09 20.11 -8.40
C THR A 32 -4.01 18.58 -8.47
N ILE A 33 -3.10 18.07 -9.31
CA ILE A 33 -2.82 16.64 -9.45
C ILE A 33 -1.71 16.26 -8.46
N VAL A 34 -1.96 15.26 -7.63
CA VAL A 34 -0.97 14.72 -6.68
C VAL A 34 -0.55 13.33 -7.12
N PHE A 35 0.75 13.15 -7.32
CA PHE A 35 1.33 11.85 -7.66
C PHE A 35 2.11 11.28 -6.47
N VAL A 36 1.80 10.05 -6.08
CA VAL A 36 2.56 9.31 -5.06
C VAL A 36 3.48 8.34 -5.79
N PRO A 37 4.81 8.46 -5.69
CA PRO A 37 5.75 7.61 -6.41
C PRO A 37 5.86 6.23 -5.72
N VAL A 38 4.81 5.41 -5.83
CA VAL A 38 4.74 4.08 -5.18
C VAL A 38 5.92 3.20 -5.57
N THR A 39 6.30 3.20 -6.85
CA THR A 39 7.49 2.48 -7.32
C THR A 39 8.77 3.00 -6.66
N GLY A 40 8.94 4.32 -6.57
CA GLY A 40 10.10 4.89 -5.87
C GLY A 40 10.18 4.42 -4.43
N ILE A 41 9.05 4.43 -3.72
CA ILE A 41 8.97 3.98 -2.32
C ILE A 41 9.22 2.48 -2.18
N HIS A 42 8.80 1.66 -3.15
CA HIS A 42 9.03 0.21 -3.14
C HIS A 42 10.47 -0.19 -3.52
N TYR A 43 11.19 0.70 -4.20
CA TYR A 43 12.59 0.48 -4.57
C TYR A 43 13.58 1.30 -3.74
N ASP A 44 13.10 1.99 -2.71
CA ASP A 44 13.93 2.77 -1.81
C ASP A 44 14.68 1.85 -0.84
N ALA A 45 16.01 1.88 -0.89
CA ALA A 45 16.87 1.07 -0.04
C ALA A 45 16.77 1.45 1.46
N GLU A 46 16.30 2.66 1.78
CA GLU A 46 16.02 3.06 3.17
C GLU A 46 14.93 2.18 3.81
N TYR A 47 13.92 1.79 3.03
CA TYR A 47 12.82 0.95 3.50
C TYR A 47 12.98 -0.51 3.12
N TRP A 48 13.67 -0.81 2.01
CA TRP A 48 13.78 -2.13 1.42
C TRP A 48 15.24 -2.47 1.11
N PRO A 49 16.00 -3.08 2.04
CA PRO A 49 17.38 -3.51 1.78
C PRO A 49 17.43 -4.47 0.58
N ASP A 50 18.35 -4.27 -0.37
CA ASP A 50 18.38 -5.00 -1.65
C ASP A 50 17.02 -4.99 -2.39
N PRO A 51 16.51 -3.81 -2.78
CA PRO A 51 15.13 -3.64 -3.26
C PRO A 51 14.84 -4.34 -4.60
N THR A 52 15.88 -4.61 -5.39
CA THR A 52 15.77 -5.30 -6.69
C THR A 52 15.76 -6.82 -6.55
N LYS A 53 16.08 -7.36 -5.37
CA LYS A 53 16.12 -8.79 -5.10
C LYS A 53 14.73 -9.29 -4.71
N PHE A 54 14.27 -10.35 -5.39
CA PHE A 54 13.07 -11.08 -4.97
C PHE A 54 13.36 -11.87 -3.68
N ASP A 55 12.85 -11.38 -2.56
CA ASP A 55 13.01 -11.99 -1.24
C ASP A 55 11.64 -12.13 -0.54
N PRO A 56 11.01 -13.31 -0.59
CA PRO A 56 9.72 -13.58 0.08
C PRO A 56 9.80 -13.49 1.60
N GLU A 57 10.93 -13.90 2.19
CA GLU A 57 11.14 -13.96 3.64
C GLU A 57 11.18 -12.59 4.28
N ARG A 58 11.35 -11.54 3.46
CA ARG A 58 11.19 -10.17 3.89
C ARG A 58 9.89 -9.99 4.67
N PHE A 59 8.76 -10.46 4.15
CA PHE A 59 7.45 -10.27 4.80
C PHE A 59 7.12 -11.31 5.89
N SER A 60 8.12 -12.04 6.40
CA SER A 60 7.95 -12.97 7.51
C SER A 60 7.54 -12.26 8.81
N GLN A 61 6.90 -13.00 9.72
CA GLN A 61 6.48 -12.46 11.02
C GLN A 61 7.68 -12.14 11.92
N ASP A 62 8.82 -12.79 11.70
CA ASP A 62 10.03 -12.60 12.50
C ASP A 62 10.81 -11.33 12.11
N ASN A 63 10.37 -10.62 11.07
CA ASN A 63 11.02 -9.41 10.58
C ASN A 63 10.34 -8.14 11.12
N ASP A 64 10.53 -7.87 12.41
CA ASP A 64 9.97 -6.71 13.13
C ASP A 64 10.53 -5.35 12.65
N LYS A 65 11.60 -5.36 11.85
CA LYS A 65 12.30 -4.14 11.39
C LYS A 65 11.66 -3.50 10.17
N LEU A 66 10.66 -4.13 9.56
CA LEU A 66 10.05 -3.63 8.34
C LEU A 66 9.08 -2.48 8.59
N ASN A 67 9.31 -1.39 7.86
CA ASN A 67 8.33 -0.32 7.77
C ASN A 67 7.17 -0.76 6.86
N LEU A 68 6.19 -1.46 7.44
CA LEU A 68 4.97 -1.87 6.74
C LEU A 68 4.17 -0.68 6.16
N GLY A 69 4.41 0.54 6.65
CA GLY A 69 3.85 1.77 6.10
C GLY A 69 4.38 2.11 4.70
N ALA A 70 5.59 1.69 4.36
CA ALA A 70 6.17 1.85 3.03
C ALA A 70 5.53 0.88 2.00
N PHE A 71 4.85 -0.17 2.45
CA PHE A 71 4.18 -1.12 1.56
C PHE A 71 2.82 -0.60 1.06
N MET A 72 2.86 0.18 -0.03
CA MET A 72 1.67 0.81 -0.62
C MET A 72 1.14 0.16 -1.91
N ALA A 73 1.28 -1.16 -2.09
CA ALA A 73 0.82 -1.86 -3.31
C ALA A 73 -0.68 -1.68 -3.64
N PHE A 74 -1.49 -1.38 -2.61
CA PHE A 74 -2.93 -1.12 -2.74
C PHE A 74 -3.32 0.31 -2.33
N GLY A 75 -2.33 1.19 -2.17
CA GLY A 75 -2.48 2.51 -1.58
C GLY A 75 -2.89 2.47 -0.10
N GLY A 76 -3.29 3.65 0.38
CA GLY A 76 -3.72 3.89 1.76
C GLY A 76 -4.83 4.95 1.82
N GLY A 77 -5.44 5.07 3.00
CA GLY A 77 -6.51 6.04 3.24
C GLY A 77 -7.83 5.76 2.49
N PRO A 78 -8.73 6.76 2.40
CA PRO A 78 -10.08 6.58 1.86
C PRO A 78 -10.18 6.19 0.38
N LYS A 79 -9.09 6.37 -0.36
CA LYS A 79 -9.01 6.08 -1.80
C LYS A 79 -8.13 4.85 -2.09
N SER A 80 -7.83 4.02 -1.08
CA SER A 80 -7.14 2.75 -1.30
C SER A 80 -7.96 1.78 -2.16
N CYS A 81 -7.30 0.81 -2.80
CA CYS A 81 -7.96 -0.22 -3.60
C CYS A 81 -9.01 -0.97 -2.77
N MET A 82 -10.26 -0.95 -3.24
CA MET A 82 -11.38 -1.64 -2.58
C MET A 82 -11.16 -3.16 -2.48
N GLY A 83 -10.43 -3.75 -3.42
CA GLY A 83 -10.09 -5.19 -3.40
C GLY A 83 -9.11 -5.60 -2.29
N LYS A 84 -8.37 -4.64 -1.70
CA LYS A 84 -7.51 -4.85 -0.52
C LYS A 84 -8.34 -5.13 0.73
N SER A 85 -9.46 -4.42 0.86
CA SER A 85 -10.33 -4.45 2.02
C SER A 85 -11.78 -4.51 1.54
N ALA A 86 -12.31 -5.71 1.32
CA ALA A 86 -13.74 -5.86 1.47
C ALA A 86 -14.02 -5.59 2.95
N VAL A 87 -14.55 -4.40 3.26
CA VAL A 87 -14.81 -3.81 4.59
C VAL A 87 -13.69 -2.90 5.12
N SER A 88 -13.76 -1.60 4.81
CA SER A 88 -13.17 -0.55 5.66
C SER A 88 -14.05 0.71 5.83
N TYR A 89 -15.31 0.70 5.38
CA TYR A 89 -16.22 1.84 5.56
C TYR A 89 -17.59 1.54 6.17
N SER A 90 -17.99 0.28 6.31
CA SER A 90 -19.24 -0.06 6.97
C SER A 90 -19.05 -0.17 8.49
N ARG A 91 -19.05 0.97 9.19
CA ARG A 91 -19.53 1.04 10.59
C ARG A 91 -20.98 0.53 10.75
N LEU A 92 -21.65 0.13 9.65
CA LEU A 92 -23.04 -0.31 9.59
C LEU A 92 -23.27 -1.76 9.12
N ALA A 93 -22.24 -2.59 8.92
CA ALA A 93 -22.47 -3.98 8.50
C ALA A 93 -22.20 -4.94 9.66
N ASN A 94 -23.28 -5.46 10.23
CA ASN A 94 -23.27 -6.52 11.23
C ASN A 94 -22.27 -7.63 10.86
N ARG A 95 -21.24 -7.76 11.70
CA ARG A 95 -20.33 -8.91 11.81
C ARG A 95 -21.15 -10.18 11.85
N LYS A 96 -21.06 -11.04 10.83
CA LYS A 96 -21.13 -12.52 10.96
C LYS A 96 -21.08 -13.31 9.65
N ILE A 97 -21.21 -12.70 8.48
CA ILE A 97 -21.39 -13.48 7.23
C ILE A 97 -20.15 -13.56 6.32
N PHE A 98 -19.20 -12.62 6.40
CA PHE A 98 -17.92 -12.76 5.70
C PHE A 98 -16.76 -12.37 6.63
N PRO A 99 -15.84 -13.29 7.00
CA PRO A 99 -14.59 -12.87 7.62
C PRO A 99 -13.89 -11.97 6.59
N GLY A 100 -13.51 -10.77 6.98
CA GLY A 100 -13.01 -9.69 6.10
C GLY A 100 -11.64 -9.96 5.49
N GLU A 101 -11.48 -11.08 4.80
CA GLU A 101 -10.24 -11.44 4.10
C GLU A 101 -10.32 -11.04 2.63
N ARG A 102 -9.85 -9.80 2.40
CA ARG A 102 -9.19 -9.28 1.20
C ARG A 102 -9.38 -10.10 -0.11
N MET A 103 -10.47 -9.83 -0.82
CA MET A 103 -10.83 -10.47 -2.11
C MET A 103 -9.64 -10.61 -3.09
N ALA A 104 -8.84 -9.56 -3.27
CA ALA A 104 -7.70 -9.59 -4.18
C ALA A 104 -6.66 -10.66 -3.78
N TRP A 105 -6.37 -10.78 -2.48
CA TRP A 105 -5.43 -11.77 -1.98
C TRP A 105 -5.98 -13.19 -2.10
N MET A 106 -7.26 -13.37 -1.84
CA MET A 106 -7.92 -14.67 -1.97
C MET A 106 -7.85 -15.17 -3.42
N ILE A 107 -8.24 -14.34 -4.39
CA ILE A 107 -8.21 -14.70 -5.81
C ILE A 107 -6.77 -15.02 -6.25
N MET A 108 -5.80 -14.18 -5.89
CA MET A 108 -4.39 -14.41 -6.24
C MET A 108 -3.85 -15.71 -5.66
N LYS A 109 -4.09 -15.97 -4.36
CA LYS A 109 -3.65 -17.21 -3.70
C LYS A 109 -4.30 -18.44 -4.31
N ILE A 110 -5.62 -18.42 -4.53
CA ILE A 110 -6.33 -19.55 -5.14
C ILE A 110 -5.78 -19.80 -6.55
N ALA A 111 -5.59 -18.76 -7.36
CA ALA A 111 -5.05 -18.89 -8.71
C ALA A 111 -3.65 -19.53 -8.67
N VAL A 112 -2.73 -18.97 -7.90
CA VAL A 112 -1.36 -19.47 -7.76
C VAL A 112 -1.34 -20.92 -7.26
N ILE A 113 -2.08 -21.24 -6.19
CA ILE A 113 -2.16 -22.60 -5.66
C ILE A 113 -2.76 -23.57 -6.69
N SER A 114 -3.81 -23.16 -7.41
CA SER A 114 -4.48 -24.02 -8.39
C SER A 114 -3.56 -24.39 -9.56
N VAL A 115 -2.72 -23.45 -10.00
CA VAL A 115 -1.74 -23.66 -11.05
C VAL A 115 -0.58 -24.51 -10.53
N LEU A 116 0.02 -24.13 -9.40
CA LEU A 116 1.19 -24.85 -8.84
C LEU A 116 0.88 -26.27 -8.38
N ARG A 117 -0.38 -26.58 -8.01
CA ARG A 117 -0.81 -27.95 -7.68
C ARG A 117 -0.99 -28.86 -8.89
N ARG A 118 -1.26 -28.30 -10.08
CA ARG A 118 -1.59 -29.06 -11.30
C ARG A 118 -0.46 -29.08 -12.32
N TYR A 119 0.39 -28.06 -12.30
CA TYR A 119 1.44 -27.85 -13.29
C TYR A 119 2.79 -27.63 -12.62
N ARG A 120 3.85 -28.12 -13.27
CA ARG A 120 5.21 -27.65 -13.00
C ARG A 120 5.57 -26.58 -14.01
N ILE A 121 6.10 -25.47 -13.50
CA ILE A 121 6.51 -24.32 -14.30
C ILE A 121 8.03 -24.32 -14.40
N SER A 122 8.57 -24.17 -15.60
CA SER A 122 9.99 -24.00 -15.87
C SER A 122 10.21 -22.82 -16.82
N VAL A 123 11.41 -22.26 -16.78
CA VAL A 123 11.80 -21.12 -17.64
C VAL A 123 12.29 -21.66 -18.98
N THR A 124 11.74 -21.15 -20.08
CA THR A 124 12.23 -21.46 -21.43
C THR A 124 13.45 -20.62 -21.76
N ASP A 125 14.26 -21.07 -22.71
CA ASP A 125 15.52 -20.40 -23.07
C ASP A 125 15.35 -18.95 -23.49
N LYS A 126 14.17 -18.59 -24.04
CA LYS A 126 13.83 -17.22 -24.43
C LYS A 126 13.81 -16.22 -23.27
N PHE A 127 13.54 -16.67 -22.05
CA PHE A 127 13.37 -15.79 -20.88
C PHE A 127 14.47 -15.99 -19.82
N LYS A 128 15.52 -16.76 -20.13
CA LYS A 128 16.71 -16.79 -19.29
C LYS A 128 17.37 -15.41 -19.37
N THR A 129 17.44 -14.71 -18.25
CA THR A 129 18.29 -13.52 -18.14
C THR A 129 19.74 -13.93 -18.43
N PRO A 130 20.48 -13.19 -19.25
CA PRO A 130 21.91 -13.43 -19.40
C PRO A 130 22.56 -13.33 -18.02
N ALA A 131 23.44 -14.30 -17.75
CA ALA A 131 24.19 -14.38 -16.49
C ALA A 131 25.10 -13.17 -16.30
#